data_AF-A0A8T4LDP8-F1
#
_entry.id   AF-A0A8T4LDP8-F1
#
_cell.length_a   1.000
_cell.length_b   1.000
_cell.length_c   1.000
_cell.angle_alpha   90.00
_cell.angle_beta   90.00
_cell.angle_gamma   90.00
#
_symmetry.space_group_name_H-M   'P 1'
#
loop_
_entity.id
_entity.type
_entity.pdbx_description
1 polymer ?
#
loop_
_entity_poly.entity_id
_entity_poly.type
_entity_poly.pdbx_seq_one_letter_code
_entity_poly.pdbx_strand_id
1 'polypeptide(L)'
;MTTNVYEIKNLGDVKKILDASDTKDEKGNWTKNPFVVQGYRLQEAGTLGINKLVNYLYIKASDEFFEKNEKMLLDAGAKKLSGAEKDDVKKRFEGAEEESLAGMGSIFGE
;
A
#
# COMPACT_ATOMS: atom_id res chain seq x y z
N MET A 1 0.03 15.54 -1.03
CA MET A 1 0.21 14.09 -0.84
C MET A 1 -1.15 13.46 -0.75
N THR A 2 -1.46 12.58 -1.69
CA THR A 2 -2.75 11.92 -1.85
C THR A 2 -2.65 10.50 -1.30
N THR A 3 -3.67 10.09 -0.57
CA THR A 3 -3.77 8.73 -0.03
C THR A 3 -4.78 7.95 -0.86
N ASN A 4 -4.34 6.83 -1.44
CA ASN A 4 -5.20 5.90 -2.15
C ASN A 4 -5.16 4.53 -1.48
N VAL A 5 -6.33 3.89 -1.45
CA VAL A 5 -6.53 2.56 -0.89
C VAL A 5 -7.08 1.66 -1.99
N TYR A 6 -6.55 0.46 -2.09
CA TYR A 6 -6.95 -0.52 -3.10
C TYR A 6 -7.33 -1.85 -2.44
N GLU A 7 -8.40 -2.46 -2.90
CA GLU A 7 -8.82 -3.82 -2.57
C GLU A 7 -8.18 -4.80 -3.56
N ILE A 8 -7.48 -5.81 -3.05
CA ILE A 8 -6.76 -6.81 -3.81
C ILE A 8 -7.33 -8.17 -3.45
N LYS A 9 -8.01 -8.79 -4.41
CA LYS A 9 -8.50 -10.16 -4.27
C LYS A 9 -7.39 -11.18 -4.51
N ASN A 10 -6.54 -10.93 -5.51
CA ASN A 10 -5.41 -11.79 -5.83
C ASN A 10 -4.11 -11.09 -5.47
N LEU A 11 -3.56 -11.42 -4.30
CA LEU A 11 -2.35 -10.79 -3.81
C LEU A 11 -1.12 -11.13 -4.68
N GLY A 12 -1.12 -12.28 -5.34
CA GLY A 12 0.06 -12.80 -6.04
C GLY A 12 0.61 -11.82 -7.08
N ASP A 13 -0.24 -11.34 -7.98
CA ASP A 13 0.20 -10.48 -9.09
C ASP A 13 0.49 -9.04 -8.64
N VAL A 14 -0.31 -8.50 -7.72
CA VAL A 14 -0.03 -7.17 -7.16
C VAL A 14 1.26 -7.17 -6.34
N LYS A 15 1.52 -8.24 -5.56
CA LYS A 15 2.75 -8.37 -4.78
C LYS A 15 3.99 -8.45 -5.67
N LYS A 16 3.92 -9.11 -6.83
CA LYS A 16 5.03 -9.11 -7.79
C LYS A 16 5.36 -7.70 -8.30
N ILE A 17 4.37 -6.83 -8.46
CA ILE A 17 4.58 -5.43 -8.86
C ILE A 17 5.19 -4.62 -7.71
N LEU A 18 4.63 -4.78 -6.51
CA LEU A 18 5.08 -4.05 -5.32
C LEU A 18 6.48 -4.45 -4.86
N ASP A 19 6.83 -5.72 -5.04
CA ASP A 19 8.11 -6.32 -4.65
C ASP A 19 9.01 -6.58 -5.88
N ALA A 20 8.66 -6.01 -7.04
CA ALA A 20 9.47 -6.16 -8.24
C ALA A 20 10.91 -5.71 -7.92
N SER A 21 11.86 -6.63 -8.07
CA SER A 21 13.27 -6.35 -7.82
C SER A 21 13.79 -5.29 -8.79
N ASP A 22 14.84 -4.58 -8.38
CA ASP A 22 15.45 -3.51 -9.18
C ASP A 22 15.77 -4.01 -10.59
N THR A 23 15.09 -3.46 -11.59
CA THR A 23 15.33 -3.81 -12.99
C THR A 23 16.50 -2.98 -13.50
N LYS A 24 17.50 -3.67 -14.03
CA LYS A 24 18.62 -3.06 -14.73
C LYS A 24 18.16 -2.72 -16.15
N ASP A 25 18.10 -1.44 -16.46
CA ASP A 25 17.81 -0.96 -17.82
C ASP A 25 18.92 -1.42 -18.80
N GLU A 26 18.64 -1.44 -20.11
CA GLU A 26 19.60 -1.80 -21.16
C GLU A 26 20.89 -0.96 -21.12
N LYS A 27 20.84 0.23 -20.49
CA LYS A 27 21.99 1.11 -20.25
C LYS A 27 22.77 0.82 -18.96
N GLY A 28 22.39 -0.21 -18.22
CA GLY A 28 23.05 -0.64 -16.98
C GLY A 28 22.67 0.16 -15.73
N ASN A 29 21.67 1.04 -15.81
CA ASN A 29 21.16 1.79 -14.67
C ASN A 29 20.18 0.94 -13.85
N TRP A 30 20.32 0.98 -12.53
CA TRP A 30 19.37 0.36 -11.61
C TRP A 30 18.15 1.25 -11.44
N THR A 31 17.01 0.82 -11.97
CA THR A 31 15.73 1.48 -11.72
C THR A 31 15.11 0.86 -10.49
N LYS A 32 15.13 1.60 -9.38
CA LYS A 32 14.46 1.16 -8.16
C LYS A 32 12.96 1.16 -8.34
N ASN A 33 12.31 0.17 -7.74
CA ASN A 33 10.87 0.08 -7.77
C ASN A 33 10.24 1.32 -7.08
N PRO A 34 9.44 2.12 -7.81
CA PRO A 34 8.87 3.34 -7.26
C PRO A 34 7.96 3.05 -6.05
N PHE A 35 7.27 1.90 -6.01
CA PHE A 35 6.44 1.50 -4.87
C PHE A 35 7.26 1.24 -3.61
N VAL A 36 8.41 0.60 -3.74
CA VAL A 36 9.33 0.35 -2.62
C VAL A 36 9.94 1.65 -2.12
N VAL A 37 10.34 2.54 -3.04
CA VAL A 37 10.92 3.85 -2.68
C VAL A 37 9.89 4.75 -2.01
N GLN A 38 8.65 4.76 -2.51
CA GLN A 38 7.57 5.56 -1.95
C GLN A 38 7.07 5.03 -0.60
N GLY A 39 7.13 3.71 -0.41
CA GLY A 39 6.57 3.02 0.74
C GLY A 39 5.07 2.74 0.56
N TYR A 40 4.67 1.52 0.90
CA TYR A 40 3.29 1.07 0.88
C TYR A 40 2.98 0.23 2.12
N ARG A 41 1.71 0.16 2.52
CA ARG A 41 1.24 -0.71 3.59
C ARG A 41 0.23 -1.69 3.03
N LEU A 42 0.47 -2.97 3.24
CA LEU A 42 -0.40 -4.04 2.78
C LEU A 42 -0.90 -4.80 4.00
N GLN A 43 -2.22 -4.93 4.16
CA GLN A 43 -2.82 -5.64 5.27
C GLN A 43 -4.04 -6.43 4.83
N GLU A 44 -4.24 -7.60 5.44
CA GLU A 44 -5.41 -8.43 5.19
C GLU A 44 -6.65 -7.79 5.81
N ALA A 45 -7.80 -7.86 5.14
CA ALA A 45 -9.06 -7.31 5.65
C ALA A 45 -9.41 -7.85 7.05
N GLY A 46 -9.16 -9.14 7.31
CA GLY A 46 -9.36 -9.74 8.62
C GLY A 46 -8.57 -9.08 9.75
N THR A 47 -7.33 -8.62 9.48
CA THR A 47 -6.51 -7.91 10.48
C THR A 47 -7.05 -6.52 10.81
N LEU A 48 -7.85 -5.95 9.90
CA LEU A 48 -8.54 -4.68 10.09
C LEU A 48 -9.94 -4.90 10.70
N GLY A 49 -10.28 -6.11 11.13
CA GLY A 49 -11.63 -6.42 11.63
C GLY A 49 -12.72 -6.39 10.55
N ILE A 50 -12.33 -6.44 9.27
CA ILE A 50 -13.25 -6.50 8.14
C ILE A 50 -13.42 -7.97 7.75
N ASN A 51 -14.65 -8.47 7.79
CA ASN A 51 -14.96 -9.86 7.47
C ASN A 51 -15.00 -10.11 5.94
N LYS A 52 -13.84 -9.93 5.29
CA LYS A 52 -13.64 -10.20 3.85
C LYS A 52 -12.34 -10.98 3.66
N LEU A 53 -12.30 -11.82 2.63
CA LEU A 53 -11.10 -12.54 2.20
C LEU A 53 -10.36 -11.76 1.11
N VAL A 54 -9.99 -10.52 1.43
CA VAL A 54 -9.26 -9.62 0.53
C VAL A 54 -8.11 -8.95 1.26
N ASN A 55 -7.15 -8.44 0.50
CA ASN A 55 -6.06 -7.62 1.01
C ASN A 55 -6.33 -6.16 0.69
N TYR A 56 -5.97 -5.26 1.59
CA TYR A 56 -6.02 -3.83 1.36
C TYR A 56 -4.60 -3.27 1.24
N LEU A 57 -4.40 -2.46 0.21
CA LEU A 57 -3.15 -1.77 -0.07
C LEU A 57 -3.36 -0.27 0.14
N TYR A 58 -2.61 0.28 1.08
CA TYR A 58 -2.59 1.68 1.44
C TYR A 58 -1.30 2.32 0.91
N ILE A 59 -1.44 3.35 0.08
CA ILE A 59 -0.33 4.11 -0.48
C ILE A 59 -0.58 5.60 -0.26
N LYS A 60 0.41 6.29 0.30
CA LYS A 60 0.43 7.75 0.45
C LYS A 60 1.56 8.31 -0.41
N ALA A 61 1.20 8.93 -1.54
CA ALA A 61 2.16 9.40 -2.53
C ALA A 61 1.67 10.70 -3.19
N SER A 62 2.47 11.30 -4.07
CA SER A 62 2.03 12.43 -4.90
C SER A 62 1.11 11.97 -6.02
N ASP A 63 0.27 12.85 -6.58
CA ASP A 63 -0.64 12.51 -7.67
C ASP A 63 0.10 11.98 -8.91
N GLU A 64 1.25 12.58 -9.24
CA GLU A 64 2.12 12.14 -10.34
C GLU A 64 2.58 10.67 -10.18
N PHE A 65 2.78 10.21 -8.95
CA PHE A 65 3.13 8.81 -8.67
C PHE A 65 1.99 7.88 -9.10
N PHE A 66 0.75 8.25 -8.77
CA PHE A 66 -0.41 7.47 -9.14
C PHE A 66 -0.65 7.52 -10.65
N GLU A 67 -0.50 8.68 -11.29
CA GLU A 67 -0.65 8.78 -12.75
C GLU A 67 0.30 7.85 -13.51
N LYS A 68 1.53 7.69 -13.02
CA LYS A 68 2.55 6.83 -13.64
C LYS A 68 2.39 5.34 -13.29
N ASN A 69 2.01 5.02 -12.06
CA ASN A 69 2.13 3.65 -11.53
C ASN A 69 0.78 3.00 -11.17
N GLU A 70 -0.30 3.77 -10.97
CA GLU A 70 -1.61 3.22 -10.58
C GLU A 70 -2.15 2.22 -11.61
N LYS A 71 -1.91 2.48 -12.90
CA LYS A 71 -2.35 1.59 -13.99
C LYS A 71 -1.84 0.16 -13.83
N MET A 72 -0.62 0.00 -13.34
CA MET A 72 0.02 -1.31 -13.13
C MET A 72 -0.71 -2.11 -12.05
N LEU A 73 -1.11 -1.44 -10.97
CA LEU A 73 -1.86 -2.04 -9.87
C LEU A 73 -3.26 -2.46 -10.34
N LEU A 74 -3.94 -1.57 -11.08
CA LEU A 74 -5.27 -1.84 -11.62
C LEU A 74 -5.25 -3.02 -12.60
N ASP A 75 -4.23 -3.11 -13.45
CA ASP A 75 -4.05 -4.20 -14.42
C ASP A 75 -3.79 -5.55 -13.72
N ALA A 76 -3.04 -5.55 -12.62
CA ALA A 76 -2.85 -6.72 -11.76
C ALA A 76 -4.08 -7.10 -10.92
N GLY A 77 -5.20 -6.37 -11.06
CA GLY A 77 -6.46 -6.68 -10.39
C GLY A 77 -6.65 -6.00 -9.03
N ALA A 78 -5.85 -4.98 -8.70
CA ALA A 78 -6.16 -4.10 -7.60
C ALA A 78 -7.37 -3.22 -7.96
N LYS A 79 -8.30 -3.06 -7.01
CA LYS A 79 -9.49 -2.24 -7.19
C LYS A 79 -9.40 -1.02 -6.29
N LYS A 80 -9.32 0.17 -6.89
CA LYS A 80 -9.31 1.43 -6.13
C LYS A 80 -10.60 1.58 -5.33
N LEU A 81 -10.47 1.75 -4.02
CA LEU A 81 -11.58 2.06 -3.13
C LEU A 81 -11.94 3.53 -3.23
N SER A 82 -13.22 3.83 -3.06
CA SER A 82 -13.75 5.20 -3.10
C SER A 82 -14.90 5.35 -2.10
N GLY A 83 -15.16 6.59 -1.68
CA GLY A 83 -16.26 6.90 -0.76
C GLY A 83 -16.04 6.35 0.66
N ALA A 84 -17.14 5.92 1.30
CA ALA A 84 -17.14 5.50 2.70
C ALA A 84 -16.21 4.31 2.99
N GLU A 85 -16.13 3.34 2.09
CA GLU A 85 -15.26 2.16 2.26
C GLU A 85 -13.79 2.54 2.29
N LYS A 86 -13.38 3.53 1.47
CA LYS A 86 -12.02 4.08 1.50
C LYS A 86 -11.72 4.75 2.85
N ASP A 87 -12.62 5.60 3.34
CA ASP A 87 -12.42 6.35 4.60
C ASP A 87 -12.32 5.40 5.80
N ASP A 88 -13.19 4.40 5.84
CA ASP A 88 -13.23 3.36 6.87
C ASP A 88 -11.93 2.53 6.89
N VAL A 89 -11.47 2.03 5.74
CA VAL A 89 -10.19 1.30 5.66
C VAL A 89 -9.01 2.23 5.99
N LYS A 90 -8.99 3.44 5.46
CA LYS A 90 -7.95 4.45 5.72
C LYS A 90 -7.80 4.73 7.22
N LYS A 91 -8.91 4.97 7.93
CA LYS A 91 -8.91 5.18 9.39
C LYS A 91 -8.33 3.99 10.15
N ARG A 92 -8.61 2.76 9.73
CA ARG A 92 -8.04 1.57 10.38
C ARG A 92 -6.54 1.44 10.14
N PHE A 93 -6.06 1.78 8.93
CA PHE A 93 -4.62 1.84 8.67
C PHE A 93 -3.91 2.93 9.49
N GLU A 94 -4.48 4.14 9.52
CA GLU A 94 -3.92 5.26 10.29
C GLU A 94 -3.98 5.00 11.80
N GLY A 95 -5.09 4.44 12.31
CA GLY A 95 -5.23 4.06 13.72
C GLY A 95 -4.21 2.98 14.15
N ALA A 96 -3.97 1.97 13.31
CA ALA A 96 -2.92 0.99 13.56
C ALA A 96 -1.50 1.59 13.53
N GLU A 97 -1.29 2.71 12.82
CA GLU A 97 -0.03 3.47 12.82
C GLU A 97 0.15 4.24 14.14
N GLU A 98 -0.91 4.89 14.63
CA GLU A 98 -0.91 5.59 15.92
C GLU A 98 -0.69 4.63 17.09
N GLU A 99 -1.32 3.45 17.10
CA GLU A 99 -1.08 2.44 18.14
C GLU A 99 0.34 1.86 18.08
N SER A 100 0.92 1.71 16.89
CA SER A 100 2.32 1.28 16.74
C SER A 100 3.32 2.34 17.20
N LEU A 101 3.06 3.62 16.89
CA LEU A 101 3.88 4.74 17.36
C LEU A 101 3.73 4.99 18.85
N ALA A 102 2.53 4.86 19.40
CA ALA A 102 2.26 4.94 20.83
C ALA A 102 2.89 3.76 21.60
N GLY A 103 2.87 2.55 21.03
CA GLY A 103 3.54 1.37 21.57
C GLY A 103 5.07 1.48 21.57
N MET A 104 5.68 2.17 20.60
CA MET A 104 7.13 2.45 20.59
C MET A 104 7.52 3.62 21.53
N GLY A 105 6.61 4.54 21.81
CA GLY A 105 6.82 5.63 22.80
C GLY A 105 6.82 5.15 24.25
N SER A 106 6.21 4.00 24.56
CA SER A 106 6.21 3.40 25.90
C SER A 106 7.35 2.41 26.17
N ILE A 107 8.14 2.03 25.16
CA ILE A 107 9.25 1.06 25.32
C ILE A 107 10.61 1.76 25.52
N PHE A 108 10.73 3.06 25.21
CA PHE A 108 11.93 3.88 25.46
C PHE A 108 11.77 4.85 26.65
N GLY A 109 10.93 4.49 27.63
CA GLY A 109 10.64 5.32 28.80
C GLY A 109 10.85 4.58 30.12
N GLU A 110 12.09 4.20 30.43
CA GLU A 110 12.73 4.38 31.75
C GLU A 110 14.26 4.21 31.65
#